data_AF-A0AAV6BY86-F1
#
_entry.id   AF-A0AAV6BY86-F1
#
_cell.length_a   1.000
_cell.length_b   1.000
_cell.length_c   1.000
_cell.angle_alpha   90.00
_cell.angle_beta   90.00
_cell.angle_gamma   90.00
#
_symmetry.space_group_name_H-M   'P 1'
#
loop_
_entity.id
_entity.type
_entity.pdbx_description
1 polymer ?
#
loop_
_entity_poly.entity_id
_entity_poly.type
_entity_poly.pdbx_seq_one_letter_code
_entity_poly.pdbx_strand_id
1 'polypeptide(L)'
;MPTPLSMFDTPRPVSSLPASDYIQPKFGDGLRIWWAFWWRTALVTAVLSVITAMAVRRLYERFMIQANVAGPILNYNAFFFSYLTAFFVMMYLLRKNFRNFRIGLLSNHGDEGAEVLPPTLRRTARVWWTYSWRSLVYRLILGFVASFPVGMLTGFLLSAFNAGPAFAQFIRGLVAVAVDAGAGMFVIYTHILDEDISDFHVALLPRGPSSELAAAPAVPAGG
;
A
#
# COMPACT_ATOMS: atom_id res chain seq x y z
N MET A 1 2.67 47.91 1.06
CA MET A 1 3.95 47.43 0.50
C MET A 1 3.76 45.97 0.15
N PRO A 2 3.79 45.57 -1.14
CA PRO A 2 3.65 44.18 -1.54
C PRO A 2 4.93 43.40 -1.20
N THR A 3 4.76 42.25 -0.54
CA THR A 3 5.82 41.30 -0.20
C THR A 3 6.43 40.72 -1.49
N PRO A 4 7.76 40.63 -1.63
CA PRO A 4 8.38 40.00 -2.79
C PRO A 4 8.03 38.50 -2.82
N LEU A 5 7.62 38.02 -4.00
CA LEU A 5 7.41 36.60 -4.27
C LEU A 5 8.71 35.83 -4.01
N SER A 6 8.65 34.84 -3.13
CA SER A 6 9.77 33.94 -2.84
C SER A 6 10.14 33.17 -4.11
N MET A 7 11.44 33.16 -4.46
CA MET A 7 11.99 32.32 -5.53
C MET A 7 11.79 30.82 -5.29
N PHE A 8 11.49 30.43 -4.05
CA PHE A 8 11.20 29.05 -3.64
C PHE A 8 9.70 28.73 -3.63
N ASP A 9 8.84 29.74 -3.81
CA ASP A 9 7.43 29.55 -4.14
C ASP A 9 7.32 29.51 -5.66
N THR A 10 7.88 28.48 -6.30
CA THR A 10 7.32 28.09 -7.59
C THR A 10 5.85 27.78 -7.32
N PRO A 11 4.90 28.42 -8.03
CA PRO A 11 3.53 27.96 -8.03
C PRO A 11 3.62 26.48 -8.40
N ARG A 12 3.29 25.58 -7.46
CA ARG A 12 3.08 24.19 -7.83
C ARG A 12 2.06 24.27 -8.97
N PRO A 13 2.31 23.65 -10.13
CA PRO A 13 1.27 23.53 -11.11
C PRO A 13 0.13 22.79 -10.40
N VAL A 14 -0.87 23.55 -9.96
CA VAL A 14 -2.20 23.02 -9.67
C VAL A 14 -2.53 22.29 -10.94
N SER A 15 -2.57 20.96 -10.84
CA SER A 15 -2.83 20.06 -11.95
C SER A 15 -3.80 20.73 -12.91
N SER A 16 -3.36 21.03 -14.13
CA SER A 16 -4.17 21.68 -15.17
C SER A 16 -5.24 20.74 -15.74
N LEU A 17 -5.72 19.82 -14.90
CA LEU A 17 -6.99 19.16 -15.12
C LEU A 17 -8.06 20.26 -15.15
N PRO A 18 -9.02 20.20 -16.09
CA PRO A 18 -10.24 20.97 -15.91
C PRO A 18 -10.76 20.66 -14.49
N ALA A 19 -11.09 21.70 -13.72
CA ALA A 19 -11.44 21.61 -12.30
C ALA A 19 -12.58 20.60 -12.00
N SER A 20 -13.26 20.08 -13.03
CA SER A 20 -14.25 19.02 -12.98
C SER A 20 -13.69 17.61 -12.76
N ASP A 21 -12.40 17.35 -13.06
CA ASP A 21 -11.88 15.99 -13.23
C ASP A 21 -10.86 15.56 -12.16
N TYR A 22 -10.52 16.44 -11.21
CA TYR A 22 -9.67 16.15 -10.07
C TYR A 22 -10.46 16.10 -8.77
N ILE A 23 -10.17 15.12 -7.92
CA ILE A 23 -10.68 15.06 -6.54
C ILE A 23 -9.49 15.21 -5.59
N GLN A 24 -9.49 16.28 -4.79
CA GLN A 24 -8.51 16.43 -3.72
C GLN A 24 -8.66 15.28 -2.71
N PRO A 25 -7.60 14.50 -2.43
CA PRO A 25 -7.69 13.36 -1.52
C PRO A 25 -8.02 13.82 -0.10
N LYS A 26 -9.17 13.38 0.39
CA LYS A 26 -9.53 13.51 1.80
C LYS A 26 -8.99 12.30 2.56
N PHE A 27 -8.76 12.46 3.86
CA PHE A 27 -8.35 11.36 4.73
C PHE A 27 -9.26 10.12 4.59
N GLY A 28 -10.57 10.33 4.45
CA GLY A 28 -11.53 9.24 4.25
C GLY A 28 -11.33 8.44 2.95
N ASP A 29 -10.88 9.08 1.87
CA ASP A 29 -10.59 8.40 0.61
C ASP A 29 -9.30 7.59 0.71
N GLY A 30 -8.26 8.19 1.31
CA GLY A 30 -7.02 7.49 1.67
C GLY A 30 -7.27 6.28 2.56
N LEU A 31 -8.11 6.40 3.58
CA LEU A 31 -8.45 5.32 4.50
C LEU A 31 -9.16 4.17 3.79
N ARG A 32 -10.04 4.47 2.84
CA ARG A 32 -10.74 3.45 2.02
C ARG A 32 -9.78 2.69 1.12
N ILE A 33 -8.84 3.40 0.49
CA ILE A 33 -7.80 2.80 -0.36
C ILE A 33 -6.87 1.94 0.49
N TRP A 34 -6.38 2.49 1.59
CA TRP A 34 -5.54 1.78 2.56
C TRP A 34 -6.24 0.53 3.10
N TRP A 35 -7.50 0.61 3.52
CA TRP A 35 -8.23 -0.55 4.03
C TRP A 35 -8.38 -1.64 2.95
N ALA A 36 -8.72 -1.24 1.73
CA ALA A 36 -8.83 -2.15 0.59
C ALA A 36 -7.49 -2.79 0.21
N PHE A 37 -6.38 -2.10 0.47
CA PHE A 37 -5.02 -2.61 0.30
C PHE A 37 -4.63 -3.55 1.43
N TRP A 38 -4.59 -3.02 2.65
CA TRP A 38 -4.04 -3.66 3.84
C TRP A 38 -4.76 -4.95 4.19
N TRP A 39 -6.10 -4.97 4.25
CA TRP A 39 -6.84 -6.17 4.67
C TRP A 39 -6.63 -7.33 3.70
N ARG A 40 -6.62 -7.05 2.39
CA ARG A 40 -6.41 -8.08 1.37
C ARG A 40 -4.99 -8.60 1.39
N THR A 41 -4.01 -7.71 1.51
CA THR A 41 -2.61 -8.09 1.61
C THR A 41 -2.37 -8.92 2.86
N ALA A 42 -2.90 -8.51 4.02
CA ALA A 42 -2.77 -9.23 5.28
C ALA A 42 -3.41 -10.62 5.21
N LEU A 43 -4.65 -10.73 4.71
CA LEU A 43 -5.37 -12.00 4.62
C LEU A 43 -4.65 -13.00 3.71
N VAL A 44 -4.29 -12.57 2.49
CA VAL A 44 -3.62 -13.46 1.52
C VAL A 44 -2.23 -13.85 2.03
N THR A 45 -1.48 -12.91 2.60
CA THR A 45 -0.17 -13.19 3.19
C THR A 45 -0.27 -14.19 4.34
N ALA A 46 -1.27 -14.05 5.22
CA ALA A 46 -1.48 -14.97 6.33
C ALA A 46 -1.77 -16.39 5.84
N VAL A 47 -2.67 -16.53 4.86
CA VAL A 47 -3.01 -17.83 4.25
C VAL A 47 -1.78 -18.47 3.59
N LEU A 48 -1.05 -17.71 2.76
CA LEU A 48 0.16 -18.21 2.09
C LEU A 48 1.24 -18.61 3.10
N SER A 49 1.45 -17.80 4.14
CA SER A 49 2.44 -18.08 5.18
C SER A 49 2.12 -19.36 5.94
N VAL A 50 0.84 -19.59 6.30
CA VAL A 50 0.40 -20.82 6.98
C VAL A 50 0.58 -22.03 6.06
N ILE A 51 0.14 -21.95 4.80
CA ILE A 51 0.30 -23.05 3.84
C ILE A 51 1.77 -23.41 3.66
N THR A 52 2.64 -22.41 3.46
CA THR A 52 4.08 -22.62 3.31
C THR A 52 4.69 -23.19 4.59
N ALA A 53 4.31 -22.70 5.77
CA ALA A 53 4.81 -23.24 7.04
C ALA A 53 4.42 -24.71 7.22
N MET A 54 3.18 -25.08 6.90
CA MET A 54 2.72 -26.47 6.93
C MET A 54 3.46 -27.34 5.91
N ALA A 55 3.70 -26.83 4.70
CA ALA A 55 4.41 -27.54 3.65
C ALA A 55 5.89 -27.78 4.03
N VAL A 56 6.59 -26.75 4.49
CA VAL A 56 7.99 -26.85 4.95
C VAL A 56 8.11 -27.82 6.11
N ARG A 57 7.19 -27.75 7.08
CA ARG A 57 7.17 -28.70 8.20
C ARG A 57 7.00 -30.15 7.74
N ARG A 58 6.04 -30.41 6.84
CA ARG A 58 5.84 -31.75 6.28
C ARG A 58 7.05 -32.24 5.48
N LEU A 59 7.71 -31.35 4.73
CA LEU A 59 8.91 -31.70 3.97
C LEU A 59 10.10 -31.97 4.88
N TYR A 60 10.26 -31.21 5.96
CA TYR A 60 11.27 -31.43 6.98
C TYR A 60 11.11 -32.79 7.65
N GLU A 61 9.89 -33.13 8.08
CA GLU A 61 9.57 -34.39 8.74
C GLU A 61 9.68 -35.61 7.80
N ARG A 62 9.34 -35.48 6.50
CA ARG A 62 9.33 -36.61 5.55
C ARG A 62 10.58 -36.79 4.70
N PHE A 63 11.24 -35.70 4.31
CA PHE A 63 12.33 -35.73 3.34
C PHE A 63 13.66 -35.22 3.91
N MET A 64 13.72 -34.97 5.23
CA MET A 64 14.92 -34.50 5.92
C MET A 64 15.58 -33.28 5.25
N ILE A 65 14.76 -32.30 4.83
CA ILE A 65 15.32 -31.00 4.39
C ILE A 65 16.18 -30.46 5.53
N GLN A 66 17.41 -30.08 5.21
CA GLN A 66 18.34 -29.57 6.19
C GLN A 66 17.78 -28.33 6.91
N ALA A 67 18.02 -28.22 8.22
CA ALA A 67 17.49 -27.14 9.05
C ALA A 67 17.98 -25.74 8.61
N ASN A 68 19.16 -25.68 7.98
CA ASN A 68 19.74 -24.47 7.38
C ASN A 68 18.89 -23.92 6.20
N VAL A 69 18.07 -24.75 5.56
CA VAL A 69 17.16 -24.34 4.48
C VAL A 69 15.76 -24.04 5.05
N ALA A 70 15.25 -24.92 5.92
CA ALA A 70 13.91 -24.76 6.47
C ALA A 70 13.77 -23.51 7.37
N GLY A 71 14.79 -23.21 8.19
CA GLY A 71 14.77 -22.07 9.12
C GLY A 71 14.58 -20.72 8.42
N PRO A 72 15.44 -20.34 7.44
CA PRO A 72 15.28 -19.10 6.70
C PRO A 72 13.95 -19.00 5.97
N ILE A 73 13.46 -20.08 5.35
CA ILE A 73 12.16 -20.07 4.66
C ILE A 73 11.05 -19.72 5.64
N LEU A 74 11.02 -20.34 6.82
CA LEU A 74 10.00 -20.07 7.84
C LEU A 74 10.10 -18.66 8.43
N ASN A 75 11.31 -18.10 8.54
CA ASN A 75 11.52 -16.77 9.12
C ASN A 75 11.19 -15.64 8.14
N TYR A 76 11.42 -15.83 6.83
CA TYR A 76 11.25 -14.78 5.82
C TYR A 76 10.01 -14.95 4.94
N ASN A 77 9.26 -16.06 5.04
CA ASN A 77 8.10 -16.31 4.19
C ASN A 77 7.05 -15.19 4.25
N ALA A 78 6.71 -14.71 5.44
CA ALA A 78 5.68 -13.69 5.65
C ALA A 78 6.09 -12.37 5.02
N PHE A 79 7.38 -12.00 5.13
CA PHE A 79 7.92 -10.84 4.46
C PHE A 79 7.83 -10.99 2.93
N PHE A 80 8.33 -12.10 2.39
CA PHE A 80 8.29 -12.36 0.95
C PHE A 80 6.85 -12.31 0.39
N PHE A 81 5.91 -13.03 1.01
CA PHE A 81 4.52 -13.04 0.57
C PHE A 81 3.82 -11.70 0.75
N SER A 82 4.17 -10.93 1.79
CA SER A 82 3.62 -9.59 1.98
C SER A 82 3.96 -8.67 0.81
N TYR A 83 5.22 -8.60 0.40
CA TYR A 83 5.65 -7.76 -0.72
C TYR A 83 5.12 -8.24 -2.06
N LEU A 84 5.11 -9.56 -2.29
CA LEU A 84 4.56 -10.15 -3.50
C LEU A 84 3.05 -9.87 -3.62
N THR A 85 2.30 -10.11 -2.55
CA THR A 85 0.86 -9.87 -2.51
C THR A 85 0.55 -8.37 -2.65
N ALA A 86 1.32 -7.51 -1.97
CA ALA A 86 1.20 -6.06 -2.07
C ALA A 86 1.30 -5.58 -3.51
N PHE A 87 2.20 -6.16 -4.32
CA PHE A 87 2.31 -5.82 -5.75
C PHE A 87 1.01 -6.11 -6.51
N PHE A 88 0.46 -7.32 -6.38
CA PHE A 88 -0.78 -7.71 -7.07
C PHE A 88 -2.00 -6.94 -6.56
N VAL A 89 -2.08 -6.68 -5.26
CA VAL A 89 -3.17 -5.88 -4.69
C VAL A 89 -3.06 -4.43 -5.18
N MET A 90 -1.85 -3.86 -5.27
CA MET A 90 -1.65 -2.52 -5.85
C MET A 90 -2.11 -2.49 -7.31
N MET A 91 -1.72 -3.48 -8.11
CA MET A 91 -2.17 -3.63 -9.50
C MET A 91 -3.69 -3.66 -9.61
N TYR A 92 -4.34 -4.41 -8.72
CA TYR A 92 -5.80 -4.46 -8.64
C TYR A 92 -6.39 -3.11 -8.25
N LEU A 93 -5.83 -2.41 -7.26
CA LEU A 93 -6.37 -1.13 -6.78
C LEU A 93 -6.26 -0.01 -7.80
N LEU A 94 -5.15 0.06 -8.54
CA LEU A 94 -4.99 1.03 -9.63
C LEU A 94 -6.02 0.83 -10.76
N ARG A 95 -6.57 -0.38 -10.89
CA ARG A 95 -7.63 -0.71 -11.86
C ARG A 95 -9.03 -0.63 -11.26
N LYS A 96 -9.16 -0.52 -9.94
CA LYS A 96 -10.43 -0.60 -9.24
C LYS A 96 -11.15 0.74 -9.31
N ASN A 97 -12.43 0.69 -9.68
CA ASN A 97 -13.35 1.81 -9.47
C ASN A 97 -13.92 1.75 -8.05
N PHE A 98 -13.67 2.77 -7.23
CA PHE A 98 -14.34 2.93 -5.95
C PHE A 98 -15.71 3.59 -6.18
N ARG A 99 -16.55 3.60 -5.13
CA ARG A 99 -17.94 4.07 -5.24
C ARG A 99 -18.03 5.50 -5.79
N ASN A 100 -17.15 6.38 -5.33
CA ASN A 100 -17.18 7.82 -5.62
C ASN A 100 -15.99 8.31 -6.47
N PHE A 101 -14.93 7.51 -6.61
CA PHE A 101 -13.68 7.92 -7.25
C PHE A 101 -12.96 6.70 -7.84
N ARG A 102 -11.92 6.96 -8.63
CA ARG A 102 -10.95 5.96 -9.05
C ARG A 102 -9.53 6.52 -8.90
N ILE A 103 -8.54 5.65 -8.79
CA ILE A 103 -7.15 6.07 -8.80
C ILE A 103 -6.73 6.23 -10.26
N GLY A 104 -6.36 7.44 -10.65
CA GLY A 104 -5.85 7.77 -11.98
C GLY A 104 -4.34 7.98 -11.94
N LEU A 105 -3.66 7.57 -13.01
CA LEU A 105 -2.29 7.99 -13.27
C LEU A 105 -2.38 9.07 -14.35
N LEU A 106 -1.80 10.23 -14.11
CA LEU A 106 -1.86 11.37 -15.02
C LEU A 106 -0.48 11.64 -15.59
N SER A 107 -0.37 12.01 -16.87
CA SER A 107 0.92 12.38 -17.45
C SER A 107 1.48 13.65 -16.80
N ASN A 108 2.79 13.63 -16.51
CA ASN A 108 3.50 14.83 -16.01
C ASN A 108 4.03 15.72 -17.16
N HIS A 109 3.85 15.29 -18.41
CA HIS A 109 4.39 15.95 -19.59
C HIS A 109 3.25 16.55 -20.42
N GLY A 110 3.26 17.87 -20.59
CA GLY A 110 2.51 18.58 -21.63
C GLY A 110 1.63 19.72 -21.12
N ASP A 111 1.83 20.92 -21.70
CA ASP A 111 1.02 22.13 -21.53
C ASP A 111 -0.45 21.98 -22.02
N GLU A 112 -0.84 20.79 -22.50
CA GLU A 112 -2.17 20.48 -23.07
C GLU A 112 -2.88 19.37 -22.28
N GLY A 113 -3.27 19.66 -21.04
CA GLY A 113 -4.16 18.80 -20.24
C GLY A 113 -3.54 17.48 -19.77
N ALA A 114 -3.75 17.16 -18.50
CA ALA A 114 -3.24 15.91 -17.93
C ALA A 114 -3.97 14.68 -18.53
N GLU A 115 -3.28 13.90 -19.37
CA GLU A 115 -3.83 12.69 -19.97
C GLU A 115 -3.88 11.55 -18.95
N VAL A 116 -5.00 10.83 -18.87
CA VAL A 116 -5.14 9.66 -18.00
C VAL A 116 -4.39 8.47 -18.61
N LEU A 117 -3.28 8.11 -17.97
CA LEU A 117 -2.42 7.01 -18.36
C LEU A 117 -2.94 5.66 -17.86
N PRO A 118 -2.83 4.58 -18.67
CA PRO A 118 -3.24 3.25 -18.23
C PRO A 118 -2.30 2.68 -17.16
N PRO A 119 -2.82 1.92 -16.17
CA PRO A 119 -2.02 1.25 -15.14
C PRO A 119 -1.32 0.01 -15.72
N THR A 120 -0.18 0.25 -16.36
CA THR A 120 0.72 -0.80 -16.87
C THR A 120 1.50 -1.46 -15.73
N LEU A 121 2.08 -2.63 -15.98
CA LEU A 121 2.93 -3.32 -15.00
C LEU A 121 4.13 -2.47 -14.57
N ARG A 122 4.75 -1.75 -15.52
CA ARG A 122 5.89 -0.86 -15.24
C ARG A 122 5.49 0.28 -14.30
N ARG A 123 4.36 0.95 -14.54
CA ARG A 123 3.87 2.03 -13.66
C ARG A 123 3.44 1.49 -12.30
N THR A 124 2.76 0.34 -12.28
CA THR A 124 2.41 -0.35 -11.03
C THR A 124 3.63 -0.70 -10.20
N ALA A 125 4.70 -1.22 -10.84
CA ALA A 125 5.95 -1.54 -10.15
C ALA A 125 6.62 -0.31 -9.55
N ARG A 126 6.53 0.86 -10.23
CA ARG A 126 7.01 2.13 -9.67
C ARG A 126 6.22 2.54 -8.43
N VAL A 127 4.88 2.54 -8.50
CA VAL A 127 4.03 2.85 -7.33
C VAL A 127 4.30 1.88 -6.18
N TRP A 128 4.36 0.58 -6.48
CA TRP A 128 4.65 -0.46 -5.49
C TRP A 128 6.04 -0.29 -4.87
N TRP A 129 7.06 0.02 -5.67
CA TRP A 129 8.41 0.25 -5.16
C TRP A 129 8.45 1.46 -4.24
N THR A 130 7.86 2.58 -4.68
CA THR A 130 7.72 3.81 -3.89
C THR A 130 7.04 3.54 -2.55
N TYR A 131 5.92 2.80 -2.56
CA TYR A 131 5.25 2.37 -1.35
C TYR A 131 6.14 1.49 -0.47
N SER A 132 6.83 0.53 -1.08
CA SER A 132 7.63 -0.50 -0.42
C SER A 132 8.79 0.06 0.39
N TRP A 133 9.63 0.89 -0.24
CA TRP A 133 10.80 1.44 0.45
C TRP A 133 10.41 2.52 1.47
N ARG A 134 9.40 3.36 1.16
CA ARG A 134 8.89 4.36 2.11
C ARG A 134 8.29 3.68 3.34
N SER A 135 7.47 2.65 3.14
CA SER A 135 6.89 1.87 4.25
C SER A 135 7.97 1.21 5.10
N LEU A 136 9.05 0.71 4.49
CA LEU A 136 10.18 0.16 5.23
C LEU A 136 10.84 1.23 6.12
N VAL A 137 11.10 2.42 5.59
CA VAL A 137 11.69 3.54 6.35
C VAL A 137 10.78 3.94 7.52
N TYR A 138 9.49 4.17 7.26
CA TYR A 138 8.55 4.57 8.31
C TYR A 138 8.32 3.47 9.34
N ARG A 139 8.31 2.20 8.95
CA ARG A 139 8.26 1.07 9.87
C ARG A 139 9.47 1.04 10.79
N LEU A 140 10.68 1.30 10.28
CA LEU A 140 11.89 1.36 11.11
C LEU A 140 11.81 2.51 12.13
N ILE A 141 11.38 3.69 11.68
CA ILE A 141 11.22 4.87 12.55
C ILE A 141 10.16 4.61 13.62
N LEU A 142 8.95 4.20 13.23
CA LEU A 142 7.85 3.95 14.15
C LEU A 142 8.15 2.76 15.08
N GLY A 143 8.81 1.72 14.57
CA GLY A 143 9.25 0.59 15.38
C GLY A 143 10.27 0.99 16.44
N PHE A 144 11.24 1.84 16.10
CA PHE A 144 12.19 2.38 17.06
C PHE A 144 11.49 3.22 18.14
N VAL A 145 10.61 4.14 17.73
CA VAL A 145 9.85 4.98 18.68
C VAL A 145 8.92 4.15 19.56
N ALA A 146 8.23 3.15 19.00
CA ALA A 146 7.33 2.27 19.74
C ALA A 146 8.07 1.30 20.67
N SER A 147 9.34 0.97 20.40
CA SER A 147 10.09 -0.01 21.19
C SER A 147 10.17 0.35 22.68
N PHE A 148 10.33 1.64 23.00
CA PHE A 148 10.44 2.13 24.36
C PHE A 148 9.14 1.94 25.18
N PRO A 149 7.98 2.52 24.80
CA PRO A 149 6.74 2.35 25.55
C PRO A 149 6.29 0.88 25.57
N VAL A 150 6.55 0.11 24.52
CA VAL A 150 6.18 -1.32 24.45
C VAL A 150 7.04 -2.16 25.39
N GLY A 151 8.34 -1.84 25.48
CA GLY A 151 9.24 -2.45 26.46
C GLY A 151 8.80 -2.17 27.90
N MET A 152 8.45 -0.92 28.21
CA MET A 152 7.92 -0.55 29.52
C MET A 152 6.60 -1.26 29.83
N LEU A 153 5.66 -1.26 28.89
CA LEU A 153 4.37 -1.92 29.04
C LEU A 153 4.52 -3.42 29.24
N THR A 154 5.35 -4.10 28.43
CA THR A 154 5.58 -5.53 28.61
C THR A 154 6.30 -5.84 29.92
N GLY A 155 7.28 -5.04 30.34
CA GLY A 155 7.94 -5.19 31.63
C GLY A 155 6.96 -5.04 32.81
N PHE A 156 6.10 -4.02 32.76
CA PHE A 156 5.06 -3.81 33.76
C PHE A 156 4.03 -4.95 33.78
N LEU A 157 3.57 -5.43 32.62
CA LEU A 157 2.60 -6.53 32.56
C LEU A 157 3.17 -7.83 33.12
N LEU A 158 4.43 -8.13 32.82
CA LEU A 158 5.13 -9.30 33.35
C LEU A 158 5.30 -9.20 34.88
N SER A 159 5.65 -8.02 35.41
CA SER A 159 5.91 -7.85 36.84
C SER A 159 4.63 -7.70 37.69
N ALA A 160 3.66 -6.90 37.22
CA ALA A 160 2.46 -6.56 38.00
C ALA A 160 1.36 -7.64 37.94
N PHE A 161 1.26 -8.35 36.82
CA PHE A 161 0.18 -9.34 36.59
C PHE A 161 0.68 -10.79 36.48
N ASN A 162 1.98 -11.03 36.71
CA ASN A 162 2.62 -12.32 36.46
C ASN A 162 2.24 -12.90 35.09
N ALA A 163 2.17 -12.03 34.07
CA ALA A 163 1.74 -12.42 32.75
C ALA A 163 2.72 -13.44 32.16
N GLY A 164 2.19 -14.50 31.54
CA GLY A 164 3.04 -15.49 30.89
C GLY A 164 3.78 -14.90 29.68
N PRO A 165 4.93 -15.47 29.27
CA PRO A 165 5.68 -15.04 28.08
C PRO A 165 4.83 -15.02 26.80
N ALA A 166 3.87 -15.94 26.67
CA ALA A 166 2.96 -15.99 25.53
C ALA A 166 2.07 -14.73 25.42
N PHE A 167 1.58 -14.21 26.56
CA PHE A 167 0.76 -12.99 26.57
C PHE A 167 1.59 -11.77 26.19
N ALA A 168 2.82 -11.66 26.69
CA ALA A 168 3.73 -10.58 26.29
C ALA A 168 4.06 -10.62 24.79
N GLN A 169 4.24 -11.80 24.19
CA GLN A 169 4.43 -11.96 22.75
C GLN A 169 3.18 -11.58 21.95
N PHE A 170 1.99 -11.93 22.44
CA PHE A 170 0.74 -11.52 21.83
C PHE A 170 0.60 -9.99 21.78
N ILE A 171 0.86 -9.29 22.89
CA ILE A 171 0.84 -7.82 22.94
C ILE A 171 1.86 -7.21 21.97
N ARG A 172 3.09 -7.73 21.94
CA ARG A 172 4.11 -7.28 20.97
C ARG A 172 3.66 -7.48 19.53
N GLY A 173 3.00 -8.60 19.24
CA GLY A 173 2.40 -8.86 17.93
C GLY A 173 1.33 -7.84 17.55
N LEU A 174 0.39 -7.55 18.45
CA LEU A 174 -0.64 -6.53 18.21
C LEU A 174 -0.07 -5.15 17.94
N VAL A 175 0.94 -4.74 18.72
CA VAL A 175 1.66 -3.48 18.50
C VAL A 175 2.35 -3.47 17.15
N ALA A 176 3.06 -4.54 16.79
CA ALA A 176 3.75 -4.62 15.51
C ALA A 176 2.76 -4.49 14.33
N VAL A 177 1.60 -5.15 14.42
CA VAL A 177 0.52 -5.01 13.44
C VAL A 177 0.01 -3.58 13.36
N ALA A 178 -0.20 -2.92 14.50
CA ALA A 178 -0.66 -1.54 14.56
C ALA A 178 0.37 -0.55 13.96
N VAL A 179 1.66 -0.75 14.24
CA VAL A 179 2.76 0.03 13.67
C VAL A 179 2.82 -0.15 12.16
N ASP A 180 2.76 -1.39 11.66
CA ASP A 180 2.78 -1.70 10.23
C ASP A 180 1.55 -1.12 9.51
N ALA A 181 0.36 -1.24 10.11
CA ALA A 181 -0.88 -0.67 9.63
C ALA A 181 -0.81 0.86 9.53
N GLY A 182 -0.35 1.53 10.60
CA GLY A 182 -0.20 2.97 10.67
C GLY A 182 0.83 3.51 9.68
N ALA A 183 1.99 2.84 9.57
CA ALA A 183 3.03 3.18 8.59
C ALA A 183 2.49 3.11 7.16
N GLY A 184 1.80 2.00 6.81
CA GLY A 184 1.21 1.83 5.48
C GLY A 184 0.14 2.87 5.15
N MET A 185 -0.70 3.23 6.13
CA MET A 185 -1.71 4.28 5.98
C MET A 185 -1.06 5.63 5.73
N PHE A 186 -0.07 5.97 6.55
CA PHE A 186 0.66 7.22 6.43
C PHE A 186 1.31 7.33 5.05
N VAL A 187 2.01 6.29 4.58
CA VAL A 187 2.67 6.27 3.27
C VAL A 187 1.68 6.41 2.13
N ILE A 188 0.57 5.67 2.14
CA ILE A 188 -0.45 5.79 1.07
C ILE A 188 -1.00 7.21 1.03
N TYR A 189 -1.36 7.77 2.19
CA TYR A 189 -2.00 9.08 2.25
C TYR A 189 -1.07 10.24 1.90
N THR A 190 0.18 10.21 2.37
CA THR A 190 1.10 11.36 2.26
C THR A 190 2.14 11.24 1.15
N HIS A 191 2.42 10.04 0.66
CA HIS A 191 3.52 9.79 -0.27
C HIS A 191 3.12 8.94 -1.49
N ILE A 192 1.83 8.66 -1.68
CA ILE A 192 1.35 7.94 -2.86
C ILE A 192 0.18 8.69 -3.47
N LEU A 193 -0.79 9.11 -2.66
CA LEU A 193 -1.89 9.95 -3.14
C LEU A 193 -1.39 11.36 -3.38
N ASP A 194 -1.71 11.91 -4.56
CA ASP A 194 -1.32 13.25 -5.00
C ASP A 194 0.19 13.47 -5.03
N GLU A 195 0.94 12.42 -5.39
CA GLU A 195 2.39 12.44 -5.51
C GLU A 195 2.83 12.19 -6.97
N ASP A 196 3.84 12.94 -7.38
CA ASP A 196 4.55 12.75 -8.65
C ASP A 196 5.51 11.56 -8.59
N ILE A 197 5.29 10.57 -9.45
CA ILE A 197 6.12 9.37 -9.56
C ILE A 197 6.74 9.32 -10.97
N SER A 198 7.92 9.91 -11.09
CA SER A 198 8.72 9.95 -12.32
C SER A 198 7.99 10.60 -13.50
N ASP A 199 7.28 9.82 -14.33
CA ASP A 199 6.61 10.26 -15.55
C ASP A 199 5.11 10.54 -15.38
N PHE A 200 4.55 10.23 -14.19
CA PHE A 200 3.13 10.37 -13.93
C PHE A 200 2.81 10.81 -12.50
N HIS A 201 1.66 11.46 -12.34
CA HIS A 201 1.09 11.88 -11.06
C HIS A 201 -0.03 10.92 -10.65
N VAL A 202 -0.04 10.51 -9.38
CA VAL A 202 -1.11 9.64 -8.86
C VAL A 202 -2.22 10.49 -8.26
N ALA A 203 -3.34 10.60 -8.97
CA ALA A 203 -4.47 11.43 -8.54
C ALA A 203 -5.74 10.61 -8.28
N LEU A 204 -6.68 11.19 -7.54
CA LEU A 204 -8.04 10.69 -7.48
C LEU A 204 -8.88 11.38 -8.55
N LEU A 205 -9.51 10.59 -9.40
CA LEU A 205 -10.39 11.07 -10.46
C LEU A 205 -11.84 10.69 -10.12
N PRO A 206 -12.83 11.49 -10.57
CA PRO A 206 -14.22 11.08 -10.55
C PRO A 206 -14.39 9.74 -11.25
N ARG A 207 -15.44 9.02 -10.85
CA ARG A 207 -15.85 7.81 -11.54
C ARG A 207 -16.37 8.20 -12.92
N GLY A 208 -15.50 8.16 -13.92
CA GLY A 208 -15.89 8.34 -15.32
C GLY A 208 -16.88 7.24 -15.77
N PRO A 209 -17.65 7.48 -16.84
CA PRO A 209 -18.41 6.42 -17.48
C PRO A 209 -17.42 5.31 -17.85
N SER A 210 -17.76 4.10 -17.44
CA SER A 210 -16.88 2.94 -17.56
C SER A 210 -16.49 2.76 -19.02
N SER A 211 -15.20 2.92 -19.35
CA SER A 211 -14.66 2.68 -20.70
C SER A 211 -14.93 1.24 -21.20
N GLU A 212 -15.43 0.35 -20.33
CA GLU A 212 -15.95 -0.97 -20.68
C GLU A 212 -17.23 -0.97 -21.52
N LEU A 213 -18.01 0.12 -21.58
CA LEU A 213 -19.23 0.18 -22.42
C LEU A 213 -18.98 0.69 -23.85
N ALA A 214 -17.80 1.20 -24.17
CA ALA A 214 -17.45 1.68 -25.51
C ALA A 214 -16.92 0.57 -26.44
N ALA A 215 -16.70 -0.65 -25.92
CA ALA A 215 -16.18 -1.79 -26.68
C ALA A 215 -17.26 -2.81 -27.07
N ALA A 216 -18.55 -2.46 -26.99
CA ALA A 216 -19.60 -3.26 -27.61
C ALA A 216 -19.65 -2.91 -29.11
N PRO A 217 -19.26 -3.81 -30.02
CA PRO A 217 -19.49 -3.57 -31.44
C PRO A 217 -21.00 -3.47 -31.64
N ALA A 218 -21.46 -2.35 -32.18
CA ALA A 218 -22.85 -2.18 -32.59
C ALA A 218 -23.17 -3.32 -33.58
N VAL A 219 -24.03 -4.24 -33.15
CA VAL A 219 -24.58 -5.27 -34.05
C VAL A 219 -25.31 -4.53 -35.16
N PRO A 220 -24.94 -4.69 -36.44
CA PRO A 220 -25.69 -4.08 -37.52
C PRO A 220 -27.09 -4.68 -37.52
N ALA A 221 -28.10 -3.83 -37.37
CA ALA A 221 -29.48 -4.19 -37.60
C ALA A 221 -29.61 -4.53 -39.09
N GLY A 222 -29.64 -5.83 -39.42
CA GLY A 222 -29.93 -6.31 -40.76
C GLY A 222 -31.39 -6.02 -41.10
N GLY A 223 -31.58 -5.28 -42.20
CA GLY A 223 -32.83 -5.24 -42.95
C GLY A 223 -32.89 -6.33 -44.01
#